data_AF-A0A1R0M9B7-F1
#
_entry.id   AF-A0A1R0M9B7-F1
#
_cell.length_a   1.000
_cell.length_b   1.000
_cell.length_c   1.000
_cell.angle_alpha   90.00
_cell.angle_beta   90.00
_cell.angle_gamma   90.00
#
_symmetry.space_group_name_H-M   'P 1'
#
loop_
_entity.id
_entity.type
_entity.pdbx_description
1 polymer ?
#
loop_
_entity_poly.entity_id
_entity_poly.type
_entity_poly.pdbx_seq_one_letter_code
_entity_poly.pdbx_strand_id
1 'polypeptide(L)'
;MGLDITVLALDWERLERTAPAEREGVLYEAACPDTDWDAEPESGWVWPASPEVPWAGRYEFHGTTGSYKPHFWAGESWDDVRQFAHPALTRALDAFLGGLGMWYDGTDEDDDALDPGLFPADPAPWRPRLLLVCPPATVSALAARWSDAEPLLHGLREEYGTHAAAPGRWIENFDEFAVLLREWAVVVRAAEQRGWGLLGLPV
;
A
#
# COMPACT_ATOMS: atom_id res chain seq x y z
N MET A 1 -5.15 -3.67 -19.99
CA MET A 1 -5.89 -3.35 -18.76
C MET A 1 -4.90 -3.42 -17.61
N GLY A 2 -4.83 -2.38 -16.78
CA GLY A 2 -3.93 -2.33 -15.61
C GLY A 2 -4.59 -2.99 -14.40
N LEU A 3 -3.78 -3.29 -13.39
CA LEU A 3 -4.27 -3.61 -12.05
C LEU A 3 -4.44 -2.29 -11.30
N ASP A 4 -5.54 -2.17 -10.58
CA ASP A 4 -5.83 -1.01 -9.72
C ASP A 4 -5.65 -1.41 -8.24
N ILE A 5 -5.52 -0.43 -7.36
CA ILE A 5 -5.34 -0.57 -5.93
C ILE A 5 -6.10 0.53 -5.19
N THR A 6 -6.94 0.11 -4.26
CA THR A 6 -7.53 0.98 -3.24
C THR A 6 -7.05 0.54 -1.87
N VAL A 7 -6.52 1.49 -1.09
CA VAL A 7 -6.02 1.20 0.26
C VAL A 7 -7.04 1.60 1.29
N LEU A 8 -7.35 0.66 2.18
CA LEU A 8 -8.21 0.85 3.33
C LEU A 8 -7.39 0.82 4.61
N ALA A 9 -7.62 1.79 5.50
CA ALA A 9 -7.28 1.67 6.92
C ALA A 9 -8.55 1.35 7.70
N LEU A 10 -8.51 0.34 8.56
CA LEU A 10 -9.72 -0.16 9.22
C LEU A 10 -9.45 -0.73 10.61
N ASP A 11 -10.48 -0.69 11.46
CA ASP A 11 -10.49 -1.36 12.75
C ASP A 11 -10.37 -2.88 12.55
N TRP A 12 -9.19 -3.41 12.85
CA TRP A 12 -8.85 -4.80 12.60
C TRP A 12 -9.69 -5.77 13.44
N GLU A 13 -9.96 -5.41 14.70
CA GLU A 13 -10.78 -6.23 15.58
C GLU A 13 -12.24 -6.25 15.07
N ARG A 14 -12.71 -5.17 14.44
CA ARG A 14 -14.02 -5.15 13.79
C ARG A 14 -14.08 -6.09 12.59
N LEU A 15 -13.05 -6.08 11.73
CA LEU A 15 -12.97 -6.99 10.60
C LEU A 15 -12.93 -8.46 11.04
N GLU A 16 -12.14 -8.78 12.07
CA GLU A 16 -12.04 -10.14 12.61
C GLU A 16 -13.37 -10.64 13.19
N ARG A 17 -14.16 -9.75 13.81
CA ARG A 17 -15.50 -10.08 14.33
C ARG A 17 -16.55 -10.24 13.23
N THR A 18 -16.37 -9.64 12.05
CA THR A 18 -17.24 -9.84 10.89
C THR A 18 -17.10 -11.27 10.36
N ALA A 19 -18.21 -11.90 9.99
CA ALA A 19 -18.18 -13.27 9.49
C ALA A 19 -17.35 -13.36 8.20
N PRO A 20 -16.50 -14.40 8.01
CA PRO A 20 -15.64 -14.49 6.81
C PRO A 20 -16.39 -14.39 5.47
N ALA A 21 -17.64 -14.85 5.41
CA ALA A 21 -18.49 -14.76 4.23
C ALA A 21 -18.96 -13.32 3.92
N GLU A 22 -19.00 -12.43 4.92
CA GLU A 22 -19.48 -11.04 4.79
C GLU A 22 -18.33 -10.06 4.56
N ARG A 23 -17.10 -10.40 4.97
CA ARG A 23 -15.92 -9.51 4.91
C ARG A 23 -15.66 -8.95 3.51
N GLU A 24 -15.80 -9.76 2.47
CA GLU A 24 -15.59 -9.31 1.09
C GLU A 24 -16.55 -8.18 0.71
N GLY A 25 -17.84 -8.33 1.02
CA GLY A 25 -18.86 -7.33 0.71
C GLY A 25 -18.63 -6.01 1.44
N VAL A 26 -18.30 -6.05 2.74
CA VAL A 26 -18.01 -4.81 3.49
C VAL A 26 -16.71 -4.14 3.06
N LEU A 27 -15.70 -4.91 2.65
CA LEU A 27 -14.46 -4.33 2.12
C LEU A 27 -14.67 -3.70 0.75
N TYR A 28 -15.48 -4.32 -0.12
CA TYR A 28 -15.84 -3.75 -1.41
C TYR A 28 -16.67 -2.46 -1.24
N GLU A 29 -17.66 -2.46 -0.35
CA GLU A 29 -18.45 -1.27 -0.01
C GLU A 29 -17.56 -0.12 0.51
N ALA A 30 -16.53 -0.41 1.30
CA ALA A 30 -15.59 0.61 1.76
C ALA A 30 -14.64 1.10 0.65
N ALA A 31 -14.20 0.22 -0.25
CA ALA A 31 -13.27 0.56 -1.32
C ALA A 31 -13.93 1.31 -2.48
N CYS A 32 -15.16 0.91 -2.81
CA CYS A 32 -15.92 1.43 -3.94
C CYS A 32 -17.38 1.67 -3.51
N PRO A 33 -17.62 2.68 -2.64
CA PRO A 33 -18.99 3.00 -2.24
C PRO A 33 -19.79 3.46 -3.46
N ASP A 34 -21.08 3.14 -3.50
CA ASP A 34 -22.03 3.61 -4.51
C ASP A 34 -22.11 5.16 -4.48
N THR A 35 -21.17 5.78 -5.19
CA THR A 35 -20.96 7.22 -5.25
C THR A 35 -21.05 7.65 -6.71
N ASP A 36 -21.12 8.97 -6.94
CA ASP A 36 -21.22 9.51 -8.28
C ASP A 36 -19.92 9.22 -9.05
N TRP A 37 -19.97 8.24 -9.96
CA TRP A 37 -18.83 7.78 -10.77
C TRP A 37 -18.22 8.87 -11.64
N ASP A 38 -18.94 9.97 -11.85
CA ASP A 38 -18.49 11.14 -12.62
C ASP A 38 -17.69 12.15 -11.77
N ALA A 39 -17.62 11.98 -10.45
CA ALA A 39 -16.82 12.83 -9.57
C ALA A 39 -15.32 12.46 -9.64
N GLU A 40 -14.45 13.46 -9.76
CA GLU A 40 -13.02 13.24 -9.62
C GLU A 40 -12.72 12.70 -8.21
N PRO A 41 -11.94 11.60 -8.09
CA PRO A 41 -11.61 11.06 -6.79
C PRO A 41 -10.82 12.06 -5.97
N GLU A 42 -11.30 12.37 -4.77
CA GLU A 42 -10.58 13.21 -3.81
C GLU A 42 -9.26 12.52 -3.43
N SER A 43 -8.12 13.13 -3.74
CA SER A 43 -6.82 12.60 -3.30
C SER A 43 -6.69 12.69 -1.78
N GLY A 44 -6.11 11.65 -1.18
CA GLY A 44 -5.89 11.56 0.26
C GLY A 44 -6.93 10.70 0.98
N TRP A 45 -7.09 10.97 2.28
CA TRP A 45 -7.97 10.19 3.14
C TRP A 45 -9.44 10.63 3.07
N VAL A 46 -10.33 9.67 2.84
CA VAL A 46 -11.78 9.82 3.01
C VAL A 46 -12.21 9.04 4.25
N TRP A 47 -12.84 9.74 5.21
CA TRP A 47 -13.37 9.18 6.45
C TRP A 47 -14.84 9.59 6.67
N PRO A 48 -15.73 8.65 7.02
CA PRO A 48 -15.55 7.21 6.85
C PRO A 48 -15.46 6.85 5.36
N ALA A 49 -14.92 5.66 5.06
CA ALA A 49 -14.82 5.16 3.68
C ALA A 49 -16.21 5.06 3.02
N SER A 50 -17.20 4.58 3.78
CA SER A 50 -18.62 4.55 3.45
C SER A 50 -19.45 4.80 4.71
N PRO A 51 -20.65 5.41 4.62
CA PRO A 51 -21.60 5.44 5.73
C PRO A 51 -21.93 4.06 6.30
N GLU A 52 -21.88 3.00 5.49
CA GLU A 52 -22.16 1.62 5.91
C GLU A 52 -20.98 0.97 6.64
N VAL A 53 -19.77 1.48 6.40
CA VAL A 53 -18.52 0.99 6.97
C VAL A 53 -17.81 2.13 7.73
N PRO A 54 -18.40 2.65 8.83
CA PRO A 54 -17.88 3.83 9.54
C PRO A 54 -16.55 3.58 10.28
N TRP A 55 -16.10 2.33 10.33
CA TRP A 55 -14.89 1.87 10.99
C TRP A 55 -13.73 1.63 9.99
N ALA A 56 -13.86 2.16 8.78
CA ALA A 56 -12.84 2.17 7.74
C ALA A 56 -12.65 3.57 7.16
N GLY A 57 -11.49 3.82 6.57
CA GLY A 57 -11.20 4.94 5.68
C GLY A 57 -10.50 4.47 4.45
N ARG A 58 -10.69 5.21 3.36
CA ARG A 58 -10.12 4.94 2.05
C ARG A 58 -9.07 5.99 1.73
N TYR A 59 -7.93 5.57 1.18
CA TYR A 59 -6.90 6.47 0.71
C TYR A 59 -6.75 6.38 -0.81
N GLU A 60 -6.79 7.55 -1.46
CA GLU A 60 -6.52 7.70 -2.89
C GLU A 60 -5.18 8.39 -3.10
N PHE A 61 -4.25 7.72 -3.78
CA PHE A 61 -2.93 8.26 -4.07
C PHE A 61 -2.99 9.34 -5.14
N HIS A 62 -2.19 10.39 -4.97
CA HIS A 62 -2.19 11.49 -5.91
C HIS A 62 -1.64 11.07 -7.28
N GLY A 63 -2.35 11.42 -8.35
CA GLY A 63 -1.90 11.20 -9.73
C GLY A 63 -1.84 9.73 -10.18
N THR A 64 -2.28 8.77 -9.36
CA THR A 64 -2.32 7.35 -9.74
C THR A 64 -3.66 6.95 -10.37
N THR A 65 -4.73 7.69 -10.08
CA THR A 65 -6.12 7.38 -10.46
C THR A 65 -6.48 5.92 -10.14
N GLY A 66 -6.06 5.44 -8.95
CA GLY A 66 -6.26 4.06 -8.52
C GLY A 66 -5.30 3.04 -9.14
N SER A 67 -4.46 3.39 -10.12
CA SER A 67 -3.60 2.39 -10.76
C SER A 67 -2.51 1.85 -9.82
N TYR A 68 -2.29 0.53 -9.83
CA TYR A 68 -1.19 -0.12 -9.11
C TYR A 68 0.19 0.11 -9.77
N LYS A 69 0.24 0.55 -11.03
CA LYS A 69 1.50 0.66 -11.79
C LYS A 69 2.55 1.57 -11.16
N PRO A 70 2.23 2.76 -10.61
CA PRO A 70 3.19 3.59 -9.91
C PRO A 70 3.85 2.87 -8.72
N HIS A 71 3.10 2.04 -7.99
CA HIS A 71 3.56 1.27 -6.84
C HIS A 71 4.55 0.18 -7.26
N PHE A 72 4.18 -0.57 -8.30
CA PHE A 72 5.07 -1.57 -8.91
C PHE A 72 6.37 -0.92 -9.41
N TRP A 73 6.28 0.18 -10.17
CA TRP A 73 7.45 0.85 -10.72
C TRP A 73 8.34 1.52 -9.65
N ALA A 74 7.77 1.93 -8.52
CA ALA A 74 8.56 2.37 -7.38
C ALA A 74 9.37 1.20 -6.79
N GLY A 75 8.80 0.00 -6.70
CA GLY A 75 9.51 -1.23 -6.33
C GLY A 75 10.69 -1.53 -7.27
N GLU A 76 10.44 -1.52 -8.57
CA GLU A 76 11.48 -1.73 -9.60
C GLU A 76 12.60 -0.68 -9.50
N SER A 77 12.21 0.60 -9.39
CA SER A 77 13.18 1.69 -9.28
C SER A 77 14.02 1.58 -8.00
N TRP A 78 13.43 1.06 -6.93
CA TRP A 78 14.17 0.75 -5.71
C TRP A 78 15.16 -0.39 -5.93
N ASP A 79 14.77 -1.47 -6.59
CA ASP A 79 15.68 -2.59 -6.91
C ASP A 79 16.89 -2.15 -7.74
N ASP A 80 16.66 -1.26 -8.72
CA ASP A 80 17.72 -0.69 -9.56
C ASP A 80 18.76 0.12 -8.76
N VAL A 81 18.33 0.87 -7.73
CA VAL A 81 19.19 1.83 -7.02
C VAL A 81 19.70 1.36 -5.65
N ARG A 82 19.05 0.37 -5.01
CA ARG A 82 19.28 0.03 -3.59
C ARG A 82 20.71 -0.39 -3.23
N GLN A 83 21.45 -0.93 -4.19
CA GLN A 83 22.86 -1.31 -4.00
C GLN A 83 23.81 -0.10 -3.87
N PHE A 84 23.39 1.08 -4.33
CA PHE A 84 24.14 2.33 -4.25
C PHE A 84 23.70 3.20 -3.06
N ALA A 85 22.56 2.86 -2.45
CA ALA A 85 22.04 3.57 -1.29
C ALA A 85 22.91 3.37 -0.04
N HIS A 86 22.85 4.33 0.89
CA HIS A 86 23.49 4.18 2.19
C HIS A 86 22.93 2.93 2.92
N PRO A 87 23.76 2.07 3.53
CA PRO A 87 23.30 0.77 4.08
C PRO A 87 22.16 0.87 5.11
N ALA A 88 22.10 1.98 5.86
CA ALA A 88 20.98 2.22 6.79
C ALA A 88 19.67 2.54 6.05
N LEU A 89 19.73 3.29 4.94
CA LEU A 89 18.58 3.55 4.09
C LEU A 89 18.12 2.25 3.43
N THR A 90 19.05 1.45 2.89
CA THR A 90 18.73 0.17 2.26
C THR A 90 17.93 -0.72 3.21
N ARG A 91 18.45 -0.96 4.41
CA ARG A 91 17.78 -1.81 5.41
C ARG A 91 16.40 -1.29 5.82
N ALA A 92 16.28 0.02 6.03
CA ALA A 92 15.03 0.61 6.46
C ALA A 92 13.98 0.57 5.34
N LEU A 93 14.38 0.89 4.11
CA LEU A 93 13.48 0.97 2.97
C LEU A 93 13.13 -0.41 2.39
N ASP A 94 14.06 -1.38 2.40
CA ASP A 94 13.77 -2.80 2.09
C ASP A 94 12.67 -3.33 3.03
N ALA A 95 12.81 -3.09 4.34
CA ALA A 95 11.81 -3.53 5.31
C ALA A 95 10.46 -2.78 5.16
N PHE A 96 10.50 -1.50 4.81
CA PHE A 96 9.28 -0.72 4.57
C PHE A 96 8.55 -1.18 3.30
N LEU A 97 9.24 -1.28 2.16
CA LEU A 97 8.65 -1.67 0.89
C LEU A 97 8.27 -3.15 0.83
N GLY A 98 9.08 -4.03 1.43
CA GLY A 98 8.76 -5.45 1.56
C GLY A 98 7.50 -5.67 2.39
N GLY A 99 7.34 -4.96 3.51
CA GLY A 99 6.11 -5.04 4.31
C GLY A 99 4.88 -4.40 3.63
N LEU A 100 5.07 -3.59 2.59
CA LEU A 100 3.99 -3.08 1.73
C LEU A 100 3.70 -3.99 0.52
N GLY A 101 4.41 -5.11 0.36
CA GLY A 101 4.27 -5.99 -0.81
C GLY A 101 4.75 -5.36 -2.12
N MET A 102 5.50 -4.25 -2.07
CA MET A 102 5.97 -3.51 -3.25
C MET A 102 7.30 -4.01 -3.77
N TRP A 103 7.98 -4.84 -3.00
CA TRP A 103 9.29 -5.34 -3.33
C TRP A 103 9.33 -6.84 -3.07
N TYR A 104 9.86 -7.58 -4.04
CA TYR A 104 9.98 -9.03 -4.05
C TYR A 104 11.44 -9.39 -3.78
N ASP A 105 11.71 -10.10 -2.68
CA ASP A 105 13.07 -10.49 -2.30
C ASP A 105 13.51 -11.85 -2.88
N GLY A 106 12.66 -12.49 -3.71
CA GLY A 106 12.94 -13.79 -4.29
C GLY A 106 12.63 -14.99 -3.39
N THR A 107 12.06 -14.79 -2.20
CA THR A 107 11.71 -15.88 -1.27
C THR A 107 10.21 -16.19 -1.27
N ASP A 108 9.73 -16.76 -2.38
CA ASP A 108 8.43 -17.45 -2.39
C ASP A 108 8.55 -18.79 -1.65
N GLU A 109 8.25 -18.78 -0.35
CA GLU A 109 7.53 -19.89 0.24
C GLU A 109 6.13 -19.38 0.59
N ASP A 110 5.19 -19.70 -0.31
CA ASP A 110 3.74 -19.57 -0.22
C ASP A 110 3.10 -18.18 -0.46
N ASP A 111 2.71 -17.98 -1.73
CA ASP A 111 1.72 -17.02 -2.25
C ASP A 111 0.32 -17.14 -1.58
N ASP A 112 0.16 -18.07 -0.62
CA ASP A 112 -0.97 -18.22 0.30
C ASP A 112 -0.87 -17.33 1.57
N ALA A 113 0.26 -16.64 1.78
CA ALA A 113 0.54 -15.89 3.02
C ALA A 113 -0.16 -14.53 3.16
N LEU A 114 -0.77 -14.00 2.09
CA LEU A 114 -1.49 -12.71 2.16
C LEU A 114 -2.85 -12.83 2.85
N ASP A 115 -3.38 -14.03 3.09
CA ASP A 115 -4.65 -14.22 3.79
C ASP A 115 -4.43 -14.89 5.17
N PRO A 116 -4.32 -14.11 6.27
CA PRO A 116 -4.12 -14.66 7.62
C PRO A 116 -5.40 -15.31 8.19
N GLY A 117 -6.26 -15.89 7.35
CA GLY A 117 -7.59 -16.38 7.71
C GLY A 117 -8.66 -15.29 7.72
N LEU A 118 -8.42 -14.19 6.99
CA LEU A 118 -9.42 -13.17 6.71
C LEU A 118 -10.51 -13.70 5.77
N PHE A 119 -10.20 -14.61 4.85
CA PHE A 119 -11.22 -15.24 4.01
C PHE A 119 -11.27 -16.77 4.17
N PRO A 120 -12.37 -17.41 3.72
CA PRO A 120 -12.43 -18.86 3.64
C PRO A 120 -11.33 -19.39 2.72
N ALA A 121 -10.71 -20.52 3.10
CA ALA A 121 -9.58 -21.14 2.40
C ALA A 121 -9.90 -21.63 0.97
N ASP A 122 -11.16 -21.65 0.55
CA ASP A 122 -11.57 -21.92 -0.83
C ASP A 122 -12.08 -20.61 -1.45
N PRO A 123 -11.19 -19.72 -1.92
CA PRO A 123 -11.61 -18.51 -2.58
C PRO A 123 -12.30 -18.90 -3.88
N ALA A 124 -13.53 -18.44 -4.06
CA ALA A 124 -14.17 -18.58 -5.36
C ALA A 124 -13.26 -17.97 -6.43
N PRO A 125 -13.15 -18.55 -7.65
CA PRO A 125 -12.17 -18.15 -8.68
C PRO A 125 -12.20 -16.67 -9.10
N TRP A 126 -13.25 -15.94 -8.73
CA TRP A 126 -13.48 -14.53 -9.02
C TRP A 126 -13.16 -13.60 -7.84
N ARG A 127 -12.69 -14.10 -6.70
CA ARG A 127 -12.34 -13.25 -5.56
C ARG A 127 -11.05 -12.50 -5.83
N PRO A 128 -11.03 -11.16 -5.72
CA PRO A 128 -9.81 -10.40 -5.84
C PRO A 128 -8.83 -10.81 -4.74
N ARG A 129 -7.63 -11.29 -5.12
CA ARG A 129 -6.53 -11.49 -4.18
C ARG A 129 -6.14 -10.13 -3.61
N LEU A 130 -6.07 -10.01 -2.29
CA LEU A 130 -5.60 -8.78 -1.65
C LEU A 130 -4.17 -8.46 -2.12
N LEU A 131 -3.90 -7.19 -2.38
CA LEU A 131 -2.58 -6.71 -2.79
C LEU A 131 -1.69 -6.33 -1.60
N LEU A 132 -2.31 -6.07 -0.44
CA LEU A 132 -1.63 -5.67 0.78
C LEU A 132 -2.44 -6.14 1.98
N VAL A 133 -1.78 -6.73 2.98
CA VAL A 133 -2.38 -7.10 4.27
C VAL A 133 -1.41 -6.78 5.40
N CYS A 134 -1.72 -5.71 6.14
CA CYS A 134 -0.92 -5.29 7.29
C CYS A 134 -1.80 -5.20 8.54
N PRO A 135 -1.76 -6.21 9.42
CA PRO A 135 -2.34 -6.09 10.76
C PRO A 135 -1.73 -4.89 11.53
N PRO A 136 -2.38 -4.39 12.59
CA PRO A 136 -1.91 -3.21 13.34
C PRO A 136 -0.45 -3.29 13.83
N ALA A 137 0.01 -4.49 14.20
CA ALA A 137 1.41 -4.71 14.59
C ALA A 137 2.38 -4.49 13.42
N THR A 138 2.03 -4.96 12.22
CA THR A 138 2.80 -4.74 10.99
C THR A 138 2.79 -3.26 10.60
N VAL A 139 1.65 -2.58 10.71
CA VAL A 139 1.55 -1.12 10.47
C VAL A 139 2.48 -0.35 11.40
N SER A 140 2.50 -0.70 12.70
CA SER A 140 3.40 -0.07 13.68
C SER A 140 4.88 -0.30 13.33
N ALA A 141 5.22 -1.52 12.89
CA ALA A 141 6.58 -1.82 12.43
C ALA A 141 6.95 -0.99 11.18
N LEU A 142 6.05 -0.89 10.20
CA LEU A 142 6.24 -0.07 8.99
C LEU A 142 6.45 1.41 9.33
N ALA A 143 5.68 1.96 10.28
CA ALA A 143 5.84 3.36 10.71
C ALA A 143 7.22 3.63 11.30
N ALA A 144 7.75 2.68 12.09
CA ALA A 144 9.11 2.75 12.60
C ALA A 144 10.16 2.67 11.48
N ARG A 145 10.00 1.76 10.51
CA ARG A 145 10.91 1.65 9.35
C ARG A 145 10.94 2.92 8.51
N TRP A 146 9.78 3.51 8.27
CA TRP A 146 9.71 4.79 7.58
C TRP A 146 10.42 5.90 8.36
N SER A 147 10.26 5.95 9.69
CA SER A 147 10.93 6.95 10.54
C SER A 147 12.46 6.85 10.48
N ASP A 148 13.00 5.64 10.31
CA ASP A 148 14.43 5.42 10.06
C ASP A 148 14.86 5.83 8.64
N ALA A 149 14.03 5.57 7.63
CA ALA A 149 14.33 5.81 6.22
C ALA A 149 14.22 7.28 5.80
N GLU A 150 13.18 7.98 6.26
CA GLU A 150 12.79 9.33 5.81
C GLU A 150 13.94 10.35 5.84
N PRO A 151 14.74 10.47 6.93
CA PRO A 151 15.82 11.44 6.99
C PRO A 151 16.96 11.16 6.00
N LEU A 152 17.10 9.90 5.56
CA LEU A 152 18.17 9.45 4.69
C LEU A 152 17.76 9.48 3.21
N LEU A 153 16.46 9.55 2.91
CA LEU A 153 15.92 9.41 1.56
C LEU A 153 16.50 10.42 0.58
N HIS A 154 16.71 11.68 0.99
CA HIS A 154 17.28 12.71 0.12
C HIS A 154 18.71 12.38 -0.34
N GLY A 155 19.46 11.59 0.43
CA GLY A 155 20.80 11.13 0.05
C GLY A 155 20.82 10.22 -1.18
N LEU A 156 19.67 9.66 -1.58
CA LEU A 156 19.54 8.78 -2.74
C LEU A 156 19.44 9.54 -4.07
N ARG A 157 19.19 10.86 -4.04
CA ARG A 157 18.77 11.62 -5.22
C ARG A 157 19.73 11.51 -6.41
N GLU A 158 21.04 11.63 -6.17
CA GLU A 158 22.05 11.57 -7.22
C GLU A 158 22.16 10.15 -7.81
N GLU A 159 22.19 9.14 -6.94
CA GLU A 159 22.25 7.73 -7.35
C GLU A 159 20.99 7.31 -8.12
N TYR A 160 19.82 7.75 -7.66
CA TYR A 160 18.55 7.52 -8.36
C TYR A 160 18.58 8.10 -9.77
N GLY A 161 19.05 9.35 -9.91
CA GLY A 161 19.21 10.00 -11.21
C GLY A 161 20.11 9.24 -12.18
N THR A 162 21.11 8.52 -11.65
CA THR A 162 22.08 7.77 -12.45
C THR A 162 21.61 6.36 -12.79
N HIS A 163 20.94 5.70 -11.84
CA HIS A 163 20.69 4.25 -11.90
C HIS A 163 19.24 3.87 -12.15
N ALA A 164 18.27 4.69 -11.74
CA ALA A 164 16.85 4.35 -11.79
C ALA A 164 15.98 5.34 -12.59
N ALA A 165 16.48 6.54 -12.90
CA ALA A 165 15.73 7.52 -13.66
C ALA A 165 15.39 7.01 -15.07
N ALA A 166 14.11 7.06 -15.41
CA ALA A 166 13.59 6.48 -16.63
C ALA A 166 12.46 7.35 -17.18
N PRO A 167 12.78 8.40 -17.97
CA PRO A 167 11.78 9.29 -18.55
C PRO A 167 10.73 8.52 -19.36
N GLY A 168 9.44 8.86 -19.19
CA GLY A 168 8.31 8.18 -19.82
C GLY A 168 7.83 6.91 -19.11
N ARG A 169 8.38 6.55 -17.94
CA ARG A 169 7.82 5.50 -17.05
C ARG A 169 6.83 6.11 -16.04
N TRP A 170 6.14 5.27 -15.26
CA TRP A 170 5.17 5.73 -14.25
C TRP A 170 5.80 6.44 -13.06
N ILE A 171 7.07 6.15 -12.78
CA ILE A 171 7.91 6.86 -11.82
C ILE A 171 9.19 7.21 -12.60
N GLU A 172 9.29 8.46 -13.06
CA GLU A 172 10.34 8.87 -13.98
C GLU A 172 11.61 9.31 -13.26
N ASN A 173 11.44 9.85 -12.05
CA ASN A 173 12.50 10.54 -11.32
C ASN A 173 12.36 10.36 -9.80
N PHE A 174 13.40 10.81 -9.09
CA PHE A 174 13.47 10.70 -7.63
C PHE A 174 12.33 11.45 -6.92
N ASP A 175 11.89 12.59 -7.45
CA ASP A 175 10.87 13.39 -6.78
C ASP A 175 9.50 12.69 -6.78
N GLU A 176 9.12 12.08 -7.89
CA GLU A 176 7.91 11.24 -7.99
C GLU A 176 8.00 10.01 -7.07
N PHE A 177 9.14 9.32 -7.07
CA PHE A 177 9.40 8.20 -6.16
C PHE A 177 9.24 8.64 -4.70
N ALA A 178 9.91 9.72 -4.30
CA ALA A 178 9.87 10.22 -2.94
C ALA A 178 8.51 10.78 -2.52
N VAL A 179 7.71 11.31 -3.46
CA VAL A 179 6.32 11.71 -3.20
C VAL A 179 5.48 10.48 -2.89
N LEU A 180 5.52 9.44 -3.74
CA LEU A 180 4.75 8.23 -3.53
C LEU A 180 5.09 7.55 -2.20
N LEU A 181 6.38 7.46 -1.85
CA LEU A 181 6.80 6.90 -0.56
C LEU A 181 6.27 7.70 0.64
N ARG A 182 6.24 9.03 0.53
CA ARG A 182 5.67 9.90 1.58
C ARG A 182 4.16 9.73 1.70
N GLU A 183 3.45 9.50 0.60
CA GLU A 183 2.02 9.16 0.66
C GLU A 183 1.80 7.83 1.39
N TRP A 184 2.62 6.79 1.11
CA TRP A 184 2.58 5.56 1.89
C TRP A 184 2.86 5.78 3.37
N ALA A 185 3.78 6.69 3.70
CA ALA A 185 4.01 7.06 5.08
C ALA A 185 2.81 7.76 5.73
N VAL A 186 2.09 8.62 5.00
CA VAL A 186 0.82 9.22 5.45
C VAL A 186 -0.21 8.13 5.73
N VAL A 187 -0.31 7.14 4.84
CA VAL A 187 -1.21 5.99 5.00
C VAL A 187 -0.89 5.20 6.26
N VAL A 188 0.37 4.78 6.41
CA VAL A 188 0.85 3.97 7.52
C VAL A 188 0.72 4.71 8.85
N ARG A 189 1.12 5.98 8.93
CA ARG A 189 1.01 6.78 10.16
C ARG A 189 -0.44 7.01 10.57
N ALA A 190 -1.34 7.26 9.62
CA ALA A 190 -2.75 7.47 9.94
C ALA A 190 -3.41 6.22 10.53
N ALA A 191 -3.06 5.03 10.01
CA ALA A 191 -3.50 3.75 10.54
C ALA A 191 -2.85 3.45 11.91
N GLU A 192 -1.54 3.67 12.06
CA GLU A 192 -0.81 3.49 13.33
C GLU A 192 -1.44 4.32 14.45
N GLN A 193 -1.70 5.61 14.21
CA GLN A 193 -2.30 6.51 15.21
C GLN A 193 -3.67 6.04 15.72
N ARG A 194 -4.40 5.27 14.91
CA ARG A 194 -5.71 4.70 15.26
C ARG A 194 -5.60 3.30 15.86
N GLY A 195 -4.42 2.68 15.84
CA GLY A 195 -4.23 1.26 16.14
C GLY A 195 -4.89 0.34 15.12
N TRP A 196 -5.02 0.79 13.87
CA TRP A 196 -5.75 0.13 12.79
C TRP A 196 -4.79 -0.64 11.86
N GLY A 197 -5.34 -1.59 11.11
CA GLY A 197 -4.61 -2.29 10.06
C GLY A 197 -4.84 -1.66 8.69
N LEU A 198 -4.06 -2.11 7.70
CA LEU A 198 -4.18 -1.72 6.29
C LEU A 198 -4.52 -2.92 5.41
N LEU A 199 -5.40 -2.71 4.45
CA LEU A 199 -5.65 -3.63 3.34
C LEU A 199 -5.53 -2.91 2.00
N GLY A 200 -5.01 -3.58 0.97
CA GLY A 200 -5.02 -3.12 -0.41
C GLY A 200 -5.89 -4.04 -1.26
N LEU A 201 -6.91 -3.49 -1.91
CA LEU A 201 -7.85 -4.25 -2.74
C LEU A 201 -7.67 -3.89 -4.21
N PRO A 202 -7.69 -4.88 -5.14
CA PRO A 202 -7.77 -4.59 -6.56
C PRO A 202 -9.24 -4.44 -6.97
N VAL A 203 -9.70 -3.19 -6.98
CA VAL A 203 -11.07 -2.80 -7.35
C VAL A 203 -11.09 -2.05 -8.66
#